data_AF-A0A137NS44-F1
#
_entry.id   AF-A0A137NS44-F1
#
_cell.length_a   1.000
_cell.length_b   1.000
_cell.length_c   1.000
_cell.angle_alpha   90.00
_cell.angle_beta   90.00
_cell.angle_gamma   90.00
#
_symmetry.space_group_name_H-M   'P 1'
#
loop_
_entity.id
_entity.type
_entity.pdbx_description
1 polymer ?
#
loop_
_entity_poly.entity_id
_entity_poly.type
_entity_poly.pdbx_seq_one_letter_code
_entity_poly.pdbx_strand_id
1 'polypeptide(L)'
;MNSTTLPEIANNGSKYSEALGPFILTFDILEVVVGIVAILINSLAIYILTTRLKLKQSDTILSFIVSIFDVVYSLFTIINCLVLWITNHSAILDTLYAQFNGYLFFCLGACVIDSVMLLSIIRFLAIYKQVQYSNRFWVRLILGLAMFNFMLGLIPLIQNQFKVQPSLKYCSVEFSFQNNWSVNLYYCIIWIKLTINMTIIMVCYFFISLFYYNYLKNYNEEEVEESEKLPKFNWRDLGGIQFDTGSIQLELDKIIIFRGKKRGEGLGELVILQLTTQPRQ
;
A
#
# COMPACT_ATOMS: atom_id res chain seq x y z
N MET A 1 -37.85 -32.22 -2.72
CA MET A 1 -37.94 -30.89 -2.08
C MET A 1 -38.17 -31.11 -0.60
N ASN A 2 -37.09 -31.15 0.19
CA ASN A 2 -37.18 -31.28 1.63
C ASN A 2 -36.90 -29.92 2.24
N SER A 3 -37.89 -29.42 2.96
CA SER A 3 -37.89 -28.20 3.76
C SER A 3 -36.72 -28.23 4.74
N THR A 4 -35.82 -27.25 4.61
CA THR A 4 -34.72 -26.98 5.53
C THR A 4 -35.27 -26.64 6.91
N THR A 5 -34.94 -27.48 7.88
CA THR A 5 -35.07 -27.20 9.30
C THR A 5 -34.10 -26.08 9.68
N LEU A 6 -34.63 -24.87 9.85
CA LEU A 6 -33.98 -23.72 10.49
C LEU A 6 -34.58 -23.59 11.91
N PRO A 7 -34.01 -24.25 12.94
CA PRO A 7 -34.15 -23.69 14.28
C PRO A 7 -32.91 -23.78 15.19
N GLU A 8 -31.79 -24.39 14.79
CA GLU A 8 -30.71 -24.65 15.77
C GLU A 8 -29.63 -23.55 15.84
N ILE A 9 -29.44 -22.76 14.77
CA ILE A 9 -28.46 -21.65 14.76
C ILE A 9 -29.01 -20.40 15.46
N ALA A 10 -30.33 -20.16 15.39
CA ALA A 10 -30.98 -19.01 16.01
C ALA A 10 -30.88 -19.01 17.55
N ASN A 11 -30.86 -20.20 18.16
CA ASN A 11 -30.82 -20.34 19.62
C ASN A 11 -29.41 -20.18 20.22
N ASN A 12 -28.36 -20.33 19.40
CA ASN A 12 -26.99 -20.06 19.80
C ASN A 12 -26.59 -18.60 19.55
N GLY A 13 -27.11 -17.97 18.49
CA GLY A 13 -26.86 -16.54 18.21
C GLY A 13 -27.29 -15.60 19.34
N SER A 14 -28.41 -15.91 20.02
CA SER A 14 -28.88 -15.13 21.18
C SER A 14 -27.96 -15.26 22.40
N LYS A 15 -27.43 -16.46 22.67
CA LYS A 15 -26.49 -16.70 23.78
C LYS A 15 -25.12 -16.05 23.60
N TYR A 16 -24.62 -15.95 22.36
CA TYR A 16 -23.35 -15.25 22.08
C TYR A 16 -23.52 -13.72 22.06
N SER A 17 -24.68 -13.22 21.63
CA SER A 17 -25.03 -11.79 21.62
C SER A 17 -25.05 -11.17 23.02
N GLU A 18 -25.51 -11.88 24.04
CA GLU A 18 -25.64 -11.32 25.40
C GLU A 18 -24.31 -11.22 26.16
N ALA A 19 -23.35 -12.14 25.91
CA ALA A 19 -22.06 -12.16 26.60
C ALA A 19 -20.96 -11.35 25.88
N LEU A 20 -20.99 -11.26 24.54
CA LEU A 20 -20.02 -10.49 23.74
C LEU A 20 -20.53 -9.12 23.30
N GLY A 21 -21.78 -8.78 23.58
CA GLY A 21 -22.46 -7.56 23.12
C GLY A 21 -21.65 -6.26 23.26
N PRO A 22 -21.04 -5.95 24.42
CA PRO A 22 -20.28 -4.71 24.59
C PRO A 22 -18.99 -4.67 23.76
N PHE A 23 -18.31 -5.81 23.64
CA PHE A 23 -17.04 -5.90 22.90
C PHE A 23 -17.27 -5.80 21.39
N ILE A 24 -18.28 -6.52 20.87
CA ILE A 24 -18.64 -6.47 19.45
C ILE A 24 -19.01 -5.04 19.04
N LEU A 25 -19.87 -4.38 19.82
CA LEU A 25 -20.26 -3.00 19.57
C LEU A 25 -19.05 -2.05 19.59
N THR A 26 -18.13 -2.21 20.54
CA THR A 26 -16.92 -1.39 20.61
C THR A 26 -16.04 -1.55 19.37
N PHE A 27 -15.85 -2.80 18.90
CA PHE A 27 -15.07 -3.06 17.69
C PHE A 27 -15.76 -2.51 16.43
N ASP A 28 -17.09 -2.58 16.33
CA ASP A 28 -17.81 -2.01 15.19
C ASP A 28 -17.67 -0.48 15.14
N ILE A 29 -17.81 0.19 16.29
CA ILE A 29 -17.62 1.65 16.37
C ILE A 29 -16.19 2.01 15.97
N LEU A 30 -15.19 1.28 16.48
CA LEU A 30 -13.80 1.50 16.13
C LEU A 30 -13.56 1.32 14.63
N GLU A 31 -14.14 0.28 14.03
CA GLU A 31 -14.02 -0.02 12.60
C GLU A 31 -14.61 1.11 11.73
N VAL A 32 -15.78 1.65 12.11
CA VAL A 32 -16.37 2.81 11.43
C VAL A 32 -15.50 4.06 11.59
N VAL A 33 -15.00 4.34 12.79
CA VAL A 33 -14.11 5.49 13.04
C VAL A 33 -12.83 5.38 12.22
N VAL A 34 -12.18 4.22 12.22
CA VAL A 34 -10.99 3.95 11.41
C VAL A 34 -11.30 4.09 9.93
N GLY A 35 -12.44 3.60 9.46
CA GLY A 35 -12.90 3.76 8.08
C GLY A 35 -13.06 5.23 7.68
N ILE A 36 -13.69 6.05 8.52
CA ILE A 36 -13.86 7.49 8.27
C ILE A 36 -12.51 8.19 8.20
N VAL A 37 -11.62 7.91 9.16
CA VAL A 37 -10.26 8.47 9.18
C VAL A 37 -9.47 8.04 7.94
N ALA A 38 -9.56 6.77 7.54
CA ALA A 38 -8.92 6.24 6.35
C ALA A 38 -9.42 6.94 5.07
N ILE A 39 -10.73 7.19 4.95
CA ILE A 39 -11.31 7.94 3.81
C ILE A 39 -10.77 9.37 3.80
N LEU A 40 -10.76 10.06 4.94
CA LEU A 40 -10.28 11.45 5.02
C LEU A 40 -8.81 11.57 4.64
N ILE A 41 -7.95 10.71 5.22
CA ILE A 41 -6.51 10.72 4.94
C ILE A 41 -6.24 10.36 3.48
N ASN A 42 -6.89 9.33 2.94
CA ASN A 42 -6.68 8.93 1.54
C ASN A 42 -7.26 9.95 0.54
N SER A 43 -8.37 10.61 0.87
CA SER A 43 -8.91 11.71 0.06
C SER A 43 -7.95 12.90 0.03
N LEU A 44 -7.33 13.23 1.17
CA LEU A 44 -6.30 14.25 1.24
C LEU A 44 -5.05 13.84 0.44
N ALA A 45 -4.62 12.58 0.53
CA ALA A 45 -3.51 12.05 -0.26
C ALA A 45 -3.80 12.17 -1.77
N ILE A 46 -4.99 11.77 -2.20
CA ILE A 46 -5.46 11.94 -3.59
C ILE A 46 -5.41 13.41 -4.01
N TYR A 47 -5.93 14.32 -3.17
CA TYR A 47 -5.90 15.75 -3.45
C TYR A 47 -4.46 16.27 -3.62
N ILE A 48 -3.53 15.91 -2.73
CA ILE A 48 -2.12 16.32 -2.81
C ILE A 48 -1.45 15.74 -4.06
N LEU A 49 -1.65 14.44 -4.33
CA LEU A 49 -1.06 13.75 -5.48
C LEU A 49 -1.51 14.35 -6.81
N THR A 50 -2.79 14.70 -6.91
CA THR A 50 -3.37 15.29 -8.13
C THR A 50 -3.01 16.76 -8.30
N THR A 51 -3.16 17.58 -7.26
CA THR A 51 -2.98 19.04 -7.36
C THR A 51 -1.52 19.49 -7.27
N ARG A 52 -0.72 18.90 -6.37
CA ARG A 52 0.67 19.32 -6.12
C ARG A 52 1.66 18.55 -6.98
N LEU A 53 1.52 17.23 -7.05
CA LEU A 53 2.51 16.35 -7.69
C LEU A 53 2.20 16.05 -9.17
N LYS A 54 0.99 16.39 -9.64
CA LYS A 54 0.53 16.25 -11.04
C LYS A 54 0.76 14.83 -11.62
N LEU A 55 0.78 13.81 -10.77
CA LEU A 55 0.89 12.38 -11.14
C LEU A 55 1.99 12.05 -12.16
N LYS A 56 3.14 12.74 -12.13
CA LYS A 56 4.20 12.55 -13.14
C LYS A 56 5.06 11.31 -12.88
N GLN A 57 5.28 10.97 -11.61
CA GLN A 57 6.17 9.88 -11.20
C GLN A 57 5.40 8.57 -10.96
N SER A 58 6.03 7.43 -11.22
CA SER A 58 5.45 6.09 -11.03
C SER A 58 4.94 5.86 -9.61
N ASP A 59 5.72 6.29 -8.61
CA ASP A 59 5.37 6.20 -7.19
C ASP A 59 4.10 6.99 -6.86
N THR A 60 3.93 8.17 -7.45
CA THR A 60 2.73 9.01 -7.24
C THR A 60 1.48 8.41 -7.87
N ILE A 61 1.60 7.77 -9.03
CA ILE A 61 0.47 7.09 -9.69
C ILE A 61 0.05 5.85 -8.90
N LEU A 62 1.01 5.04 -8.45
CA LEU A 62 0.65 3.86 -7.67
C LEU A 62 0.07 4.25 -6.31
N SER A 63 0.65 5.24 -5.63
CA SER A 63 0.09 5.78 -4.39
C SER A 63 -1.34 6.30 -4.58
N PHE A 64 -1.62 6.94 -5.71
CA PHE A 64 -2.99 7.36 -6.05
C PHE A 64 -3.94 6.16 -6.21
N ILE A 65 -3.52 5.09 -6.88
CA ILE A 65 -4.34 3.87 -7.03
C ILE A 65 -4.56 3.18 -5.69
N VAL A 66 -3.52 3.10 -4.84
CA VAL A 66 -3.61 2.55 -3.48
C VAL A 66 -4.66 3.33 -2.67
N SER A 67 -4.59 4.66 -2.68
CA SER A 67 -5.57 5.51 -1.98
C SER A 67 -7.00 5.33 -2.49
N ILE A 68 -7.19 5.04 -3.79
CA ILE A 68 -8.53 4.70 -4.31
C ILE A 68 -9.02 3.38 -3.72
N PHE A 69 -8.19 2.32 -3.71
CA PHE A 69 -8.57 1.04 -3.13
C PHE A 69 -8.89 1.15 -1.64
N ASP A 70 -8.10 1.92 -0.89
CA ASP A 70 -8.34 2.16 0.53
C ASP A 70 -9.67 2.89 0.77
N VAL A 71 -10.00 3.91 -0.04
CA VAL A 71 -11.28 4.61 0.03
C VAL A 71 -12.44 3.66 -0.29
N VAL A 72 -12.33 2.88 -1.36
CA VAL A 72 -13.38 1.92 -1.75
C VAL A 72 -13.58 0.85 -0.68
N TYR A 73 -12.51 0.29 -0.13
CA TYR A 73 -12.57 -0.70 0.94
C TYR A 73 -13.19 -0.11 2.22
N SER A 74 -12.76 1.09 2.63
CA SER A 74 -13.30 1.77 3.81
C SER A 74 -14.77 2.14 3.66
N LEU A 75 -15.20 2.55 2.47
CA LEU A 75 -16.62 2.80 2.19
C LEU A 75 -17.43 1.50 2.31
N PHE A 76 -16.92 0.40 1.74
CA PHE A 76 -17.56 -0.90 1.83
C PHE A 76 -17.70 -1.37 3.29
N THR A 77 -16.65 -1.27 4.11
CA THR A 77 -16.71 -1.68 5.52
C THR A 77 -17.69 -0.83 6.32
N ILE A 78 -17.71 0.49 6.14
CA ILE A 78 -18.68 1.38 6.80
C ILE A 78 -20.11 1.01 6.40
N ILE A 79 -20.39 0.85 5.11
CA ILE A 79 -21.73 0.47 4.62
C ILE A 79 -22.14 -0.88 5.22
N ASN A 80 -21.23 -1.85 5.24
CA ASN A 80 -21.48 -3.16 5.84
C ASN A 80 -21.84 -3.04 7.33
N CYS A 81 -21.05 -2.31 8.12
CA CYS A 81 -21.35 -2.07 9.54
C CYS A 81 -22.72 -1.41 9.74
N LEU A 82 -23.07 -0.41 8.94
CA LEU A 82 -24.39 0.24 9.02
C LEU A 82 -25.53 -0.73 8.72
N VAL A 83 -25.39 -1.57 7.69
CA VAL A 83 -26.40 -2.59 7.35
C VAL A 83 -26.56 -3.61 8.48
N LEU A 84 -25.45 -4.08 9.06
CA LEU A 84 -25.49 -5.01 10.19
C LEU A 84 -26.14 -4.39 11.43
N TRP A 85 -25.87 -3.12 11.73
CA TRP A 85 -26.53 -2.42 12.84
C TRP A 85 -28.03 -2.25 12.61
N ILE A 86 -28.46 -1.79 11.43
CA ILE A 86 -29.88 -1.57 11.11
C ILE A 86 -30.67 -2.89 11.20
N THR A 87 -30.03 -4.01 10.82
CA THR A 87 -30.69 -5.32 10.79
C THR A 87 -30.47 -6.14 12.04
N ASN A 88 -29.84 -5.60 13.10
CA ASN A 88 -29.43 -6.36 14.29
C ASN A 88 -28.68 -7.66 13.92
N HIS A 89 -27.75 -7.57 12.97
CA HIS A 89 -26.96 -8.66 12.40
C HIS A 89 -27.76 -9.75 11.68
N SER A 90 -29.08 -9.60 11.49
CA SER A 90 -29.87 -10.60 10.77
C SER A 90 -29.55 -10.63 9.26
N ALA A 91 -29.08 -9.53 8.66
CA ALA A 91 -28.73 -9.49 7.24
C ALA A 91 -27.64 -10.50 6.87
N ILE A 92 -26.66 -10.75 7.75
CA ILE A 92 -25.57 -11.70 7.45
C ILE A 92 -26.04 -13.16 7.42
N LEU A 93 -27.23 -13.44 7.97
CA LEU A 93 -27.83 -14.77 7.93
C LEU A 93 -28.56 -15.02 6.60
N ASP A 94 -28.87 -13.97 5.83
CA ASP A 94 -29.37 -14.13 4.47
C ASP A 94 -28.26 -14.67 3.56
N THR A 95 -28.57 -15.72 2.80
CA THR A 95 -27.57 -16.43 2.00
C THR A 95 -27.01 -15.55 0.90
N LEU A 96 -27.84 -14.75 0.21
CA LEU A 96 -27.38 -13.89 -0.87
C LEU A 96 -26.48 -12.77 -0.34
N TYR A 97 -26.90 -12.13 0.74
CA TYR A 97 -26.10 -11.09 1.39
C TYR A 97 -24.77 -11.65 1.91
N ALA A 98 -24.77 -12.81 2.56
CA ALA A 98 -23.57 -13.48 3.06
C ALA A 98 -22.57 -13.78 1.93
N GLN A 99 -23.03 -14.35 0.82
CA GLN A 99 -22.17 -14.65 -0.32
C GLN A 99 -21.59 -13.36 -0.94
N PHE A 100 -22.42 -12.34 -1.13
CA PHE A 100 -21.98 -11.06 -1.69
C PHE A 100 -20.99 -10.33 -0.80
N ASN A 101 -21.26 -10.29 0.52
CA ASN A 101 -20.38 -9.70 1.52
C ASN A 101 -19.01 -10.39 1.52
N GLY A 102 -18.99 -11.73 1.61
CA GLY A 102 -17.74 -12.49 1.63
C GLY A 102 -16.92 -12.33 0.36
N TYR A 103 -17.60 -12.29 -0.80
CA TYR A 103 -16.96 -12.02 -2.08
C TYR A 103 -16.27 -10.66 -2.12
N LEU A 104 -16.99 -9.59 -1.78
CA LEU A 104 -16.43 -8.24 -1.81
C LEU A 104 -15.33 -8.05 -0.77
N PHE A 105 -15.51 -8.58 0.45
CA PHE A 105 -14.51 -8.50 1.50
C PHE A 105 -13.20 -9.16 1.07
N PHE A 106 -13.28 -10.35 0.46
CA PHE A 106 -12.12 -11.02 -0.12
C PHE A 106 -11.47 -10.21 -1.24
N CYS A 107 -12.25 -9.80 -2.25
CA CYS A 107 -11.71 -9.15 -3.45
C CYS A 107 -11.05 -7.81 -3.13
N LEU A 108 -11.72 -6.95 -2.35
CA LEU A 108 -11.20 -5.65 -1.99
C LEU A 108 -10.02 -5.77 -1.02
N GLY A 109 -10.11 -6.64 -0.01
CA GLY A 109 -9.00 -6.89 0.93
C GLY A 109 -7.75 -7.40 0.23
N ALA A 110 -7.89 -8.35 -0.70
CA ALA A 110 -6.77 -8.85 -1.49
C ALA A 110 -6.14 -7.76 -2.39
N CYS A 111 -6.96 -6.89 -2.99
CA CYS A 111 -6.48 -5.75 -3.77
C CYS A 111 -5.69 -4.74 -2.94
N VAL A 112 -6.12 -4.45 -1.71
CA VAL A 112 -5.37 -3.56 -0.79
C VAL A 112 -3.99 -4.15 -0.49
N ILE A 113 -3.92 -5.44 -0.12
CA ILE A 113 -2.66 -6.11 0.19
C ILE A 113 -1.72 -6.15 -1.02
N ASP A 114 -2.26 -6.48 -2.21
CA ASP A 114 -1.48 -6.46 -3.45
C ASP A 114 -0.94 -5.06 -3.75
N SER A 115 -1.74 -4.02 -3.52
CA SER A 115 -1.34 -2.62 -3.75
C SER A 115 -0.21 -2.20 -2.82
N VAL A 116 -0.27 -2.57 -1.54
CA VAL A 116 0.79 -2.33 -0.56
C VAL A 116 2.08 -3.09 -0.91
N MET A 117 1.95 -4.34 -1.37
CA MET A 117 3.08 -5.15 -1.83
C MET A 117 3.77 -4.49 -3.04
N LEU A 118 3.01 -4.04 -4.03
CA LEU A 118 3.58 -3.33 -5.18
C LEU A 118 4.25 -2.02 -4.80
N LEU A 119 3.65 -1.25 -3.89
CA LEU A 119 4.24 0.00 -3.41
C LEU A 119 5.59 -0.25 -2.73
N SER A 120 5.69 -1.34 -1.96
CA SER A 120 6.93 -1.76 -1.32
C SER A 120 8.01 -2.14 -2.34
N ILE A 121 7.64 -2.86 -3.41
CA ILE A 121 8.56 -3.20 -4.51
C ILE A 121 9.04 -1.95 -5.24
N ILE A 122 8.13 -1.02 -5.59
CA ILE A 122 8.51 0.22 -6.29
C ILE A 122 9.53 1.00 -5.47
N ARG A 123 9.26 1.19 -4.17
CA ARG A 123 10.17 1.90 -3.27
C ARG A 123 11.52 1.21 -3.18
N PHE A 124 11.53 -0.11 -3.06
CA PHE A 124 12.77 -0.89 -3.07
C PHE A 124 13.55 -0.70 -4.37
N LEU A 125 12.89 -0.79 -5.52
CA LEU A 125 13.54 -0.59 -6.82
C LEU A 125 14.07 0.83 -7.01
N ALA A 126 13.31 1.84 -6.58
CA ALA A 126 13.68 3.24 -6.71
C ALA A 126 14.83 3.64 -5.78
N ILE A 127 14.79 3.22 -4.51
CA ILE A 127 15.76 3.62 -3.48
C ILE A 127 17.02 2.76 -3.54
N TYR A 128 16.85 1.43 -3.49
CA TYR A 128 17.98 0.50 -3.35
C TYR A 128 18.64 0.15 -4.68
N LYS A 129 17.83 -0.10 -5.72
CA LYS A 129 18.34 -0.49 -7.05
C LYS A 129 18.50 0.65 -8.03
N GLN A 130 17.90 1.82 -7.75
CA GLN A 130 17.87 2.98 -8.66
C GLN A 130 17.30 2.64 -10.05
N VAL A 131 16.40 1.64 -10.13
CA VAL A 131 15.75 1.22 -11.37
C VAL A 131 14.35 1.80 -11.43
N GLN A 132 14.02 2.48 -12.54
CA GLN A 132 12.70 3.03 -12.78
C GLN A 132 12.03 2.33 -13.96
N TYR A 133 10.93 1.64 -13.68
CA TYR A 133 10.06 1.07 -14.71
C TYR A 133 9.00 2.08 -15.16
N SER A 134 8.50 1.91 -16.38
CA SER A 134 7.45 2.78 -16.93
C SER A 134 6.16 2.73 -16.11
N ASN A 135 5.46 3.86 -16.00
CA ASN A 135 4.17 3.96 -15.30
C ASN A 135 3.14 2.97 -15.85
N ARG A 136 3.14 2.74 -17.18
CA ARG A 136 2.24 1.81 -17.86
C ARG A 136 2.41 0.38 -17.38
N PHE A 137 3.63 -0.04 -17.03
CA PHE A 137 3.89 -1.38 -16.52
C PHE A 137 3.19 -1.60 -15.18
N TRP A 138 3.38 -0.68 -14.22
CA TRP A 138 2.78 -0.78 -12.89
C TRP A 138 1.25 -0.75 -12.93
N VAL A 139 0.67 0.12 -13.75
CA VAL A 139 -0.79 0.19 -13.93
C VAL A 139 -1.37 -1.11 -14.50
N ARG A 140 -0.71 -1.72 -15.49
CA ARG A 140 -1.15 -3.01 -16.03
C ARG A 140 -1.02 -4.13 -15.00
N LEU A 141 0.03 -4.10 -14.20
CA LEU A 141 0.30 -5.14 -13.21
C LEU A 141 -0.73 -5.10 -12.07
N ILE A 142 -1.03 -3.92 -11.52
CA ILE A 142 -2.06 -3.78 -10.48
C ILE A 142 -3.46 -4.13 -11.02
N LEU A 143 -3.78 -3.73 -12.25
CA LEU A 143 -5.04 -4.10 -12.89
C LEU A 143 -5.14 -5.61 -13.10
N GLY A 144 -4.04 -6.26 -13.52
CA GLY A 144 -3.96 -7.71 -13.65
C GLY A 144 -4.18 -8.45 -12.33
N LEU A 145 -3.55 -7.98 -11.24
CA LEU A 145 -3.75 -8.54 -9.90
C LEU A 145 -5.18 -8.33 -9.40
N ALA A 146 -5.76 -7.15 -9.63
CA ALA A 146 -7.16 -6.87 -9.28
C ALA A 146 -8.11 -7.81 -10.03
N MET A 147 -7.98 -7.92 -11.36
CA MET A 147 -8.80 -8.86 -12.15
C MET A 147 -8.64 -10.31 -11.66
N PHE A 148 -7.41 -10.72 -11.34
CA PHE A 148 -7.14 -12.04 -10.79
C PHE A 148 -7.87 -12.28 -9.46
N ASN A 149 -7.87 -11.31 -8.53
CA ASN A 149 -8.60 -11.42 -7.25
C ASN A 149 -10.10 -11.57 -7.46
N PHE A 150 -10.69 -10.74 -8.33
CA PHE A 150 -12.11 -10.81 -8.64
C PHE A 150 -12.51 -12.13 -9.28
N MET A 151 -11.70 -12.65 -10.21
CA MET A 151 -11.94 -13.94 -10.86
C MET A 151 -11.79 -15.11 -9.90
N LEU A 152 -10.79 -15.10 -9.03
CA LEU A 152 -10.64 -16.13 -7.99
C LEU A 152 -11.82 -16.13 -7.01
N GLY A 153 -12.27 -14.94 -6.58
CA GLY A 153 -13.40 -14.81 -5.66
C GLY A 153 -14.73 -15.34 -6.22
N LEU A 154 -14.88 -15.41 -7.56
CA LEU A 154 -16.10 -15.95 -8.18
C LEU A 154 -16.27 -17.46 -7.93
N ILE A 155 -15.17 -18.20 -7.73
CA ILE A 155 -15.22 -19.66 -7.51
C ILE A 155 -16.06 -20.01 -6.27
N PRO A 156 -15.74 -19.50 -5.05
CA PRO A 156 -16.57 -19.75 -3.87
C PRO A 156 -17.94 -19.09 -3.95
N LEU A 157 -18.07 -17.96 -4.66
CA LEU A 157 -19.37 -17.29 -4.86
C LEU A 157 -20.36 -18.18 -5.61
N ILE A 158 -19.95 -18.76 -6.74
CA ILE A 158 -20.79 -19.66 -7.56
C ILE A 158 -21.11 -20.95 -6.81
N GLN A 159 -20.22 -21.40 -5.93
CA GLN A 159 -20.38 -22.61 -5.14
C GLN A 159 -21.10 -22.38 -3.80
N ASN A 160 -21.53 -21.16 -3.48
CA ASN A 160 -22.14 -20.77 -2.21
C ASN A 160 -21.31 -21.17 -0.97
N GLN A 161 -20.01 -20.91 -0.99
CA GLN A 161 -19.05 -21.38 0.03
C GLN A 161 -18.64 -20.34 1.06
N PHE A 162 -19.09 -19.09 0.94
CA PHE A 162 -18.84 -18.10 1.99
C PHE A 162 -19.73 -18.40 3.20
N LYS A 163 -19.11 -18.62 4.35
CA LYS A 163 -19.81 -18.90 5.61
C LYS A 163 -19.64 -17.75 6.58
N VAL A 164 -20.72 -17.47 7.31
CA VAL A 164 -20.73 -16.45 8.37
C VAL A 164 -19.71 -16.82 9.42
N GLN A 165 -18.80 -15.89 9.71
CA GLN A 165 -17.80 -16.09 10.75
C GLN A 165 -18.39 -15.89 12.15
N PRO A 166 -17.77 -16.44 13.20
CA PRO A 166 -18.23 -16.29 14.58
C PRO A 166 -18.39 -14.83 15.05
N SER A 167 -17.69 -13.89 14.40
CA SER A 167 -17.80 -12.45 14.65
C SER A 167 -19.11 -11.84 14.16
N LEU A 168 -19.88 -12.54 13.31
CA LEU A 168 -21.08 -12.05 12.62
C LEU A 168 -20.87 -10.79 11.76
N LYS A 169 -19.62 -10.42 11.48
CA LYS A 169 -19.27 -9.20 10.74
C LYS A 169 -19.08 -9.41 9.24
N TYR A 170 -18.53 -10.57 8.88
CA TYR A 170 -18.17 -10.89 7.52
C TYR A 170 -18.34 -12.38 7.26
N CYS A 171 -18.34 -12.73 5.98
CA CYS A 171 -18.33 -14.11 5.55
C CYS A 171 -16.98 -14.47 4.92
N SER A 172 -16.48 -15.66 5.20
CA SER A 172 -15.26 -16.18 4.58
C SER A 172 -15.39 -17.66 4.26
N VAL A 173 -14.52 -18.13 3.38
CA VAL A 173 -14.40 -19.55 3.07
C VAL A 173 -13.57 -20.19 4.18
N GLU A 174 -14.09 -21.28 4.74
CA GLU A 174 -13.41 -22.05 5.78
C GLU A 174 -12.82 -23.34 5.20
N PHE A 175 -11.65 -23.70 5.69
CA PHE A 175 -11.09 -25.02 5.43
C PHE A 175 -11.89 -26.09 6.18
N SER A 176 -12.32 -27.13 5.47
CA SER A 176 -12.93 -28.30 6.10
C SER A 176 -12.60 -29.55 5.30
N PHE A 177 -12.25 -30.64 5.98
CA PHE A 177 -12.04 -31.94 5.36
C PHE A 177 -13.29 -32.50 4.66
N GLN A 178 -14.47 -31.97 4.99
CA GLN A 178 -15.75 -32.33 4.37
C GLN A 178 -16.07 -31.49 3.12
N ASN A 179 -15.37 -30.37 2.91
CA ASN A 179 -15.58 -29.53 1.74
C ASN A 179 -14.98 -30.16 0.48
N ASN A 180 -15.51 -29.77 -0.68
CA ASN A 180 -14.94 -30.15 -1.98
C ASN A 180 -13.47 -29.75 -2.07
N TRP A 181 -12.68 -30.58 -2.73
CA TRP A 181 -11.24 -30.33 -2.91
C TRP A 181 -10.95 -28.97 -3.57
N SER A 182 -11.83 -28.50 -4.47
CA SER A 182 -11.74 -27.18 -5.10
C SER A 182 -11.77 -26.02 -4.09
N VAL A 183 -12.58 -26.13 -3.03
CA VAL A 183 -12.76 -25.09 -2.00
C VAL A 183 -11.55 -25.06 -1.07
N ASN A 184 -11.06 -26.23 -0.67
CA ASN A 184 -9.86 -26.33 0.14
C ASN A 184 -8.62 -25.86 -0.64
N LEU A 185 -8.54 -26.15 -1.94
CA LEU A 185 -7.49 -25.65 -2.81
C LEU A 185 -7.55 -24.12 -2.93
N TYR A 186 -8.74 -23.53 -3.09
CA TYR A 186 -8.93 -22.09 -3.05
C TYR A 186 -8.43 -21.47 -1.73
N TYR A 187 -8.83 -22.05 -0.59
CA TYR A 187 -8.37 -21.60 0.73
C TYR A 187 -6.83 -21.63 0.82
N CYS A 188 -6.19 -22.72 0.39
CA CYS A 188 -4.73 -22.82 0.35
C CYS A 188 -4.08 -21.76 -0.55
N ILE A 189 -4.64 -21.50 -1.73
CA ILE A 189 -4.14 -20.47 -2.65
C ILE A 189 -4.14 -19.09 -2.00
N ILE A 190 -5.22 -18.73 -1.28
CA ILE A 190 -5.29 -17.43 -0.59
C ILE A 190 -4.18 -17.30 0.44
N TRP A 191 -4.01 -18.32 1.29
CA TRP A 191 -2.99 -18.29 2.35
C TRP A 191 -1.57 -18.24 1.78
N ILE A 192 -1.30 -19.00 0.72
CA ILE A 192 -0.01 -18.94 0.01
C ILE A 192 0.22 -17.55 -0.56
N LYS A 193 -0.78 -16.98 -1.25
CA LYS A 193 -0.71 -15.62 -1.80
C LYS A 193 -0.44 -14.59 -0.71
N LEU A 194 -1.16 -14.64 0.40
CA LEU A 194 -0.97 -13.74 1.53
C LEU A 194 0.46 -13.86 2.09
N THR A 195 0.95 -15.08 2.27
CA THR A 195 2.31 -15.36 2.77
C THR A 195 3.37 -14.79 1.82
N ILE A 196 3.21 -14.96 0.51
CA ILE A 196 4.11 -14.41 -0.50
C ILE A 196 4.12 -12.88 -0.42
N ASN A 197 2.95 -12.24 -0.38
CA ASN A 197 2.83 -10.79 -0.29
C ASN A 197 3.52 -10.25 0.97
N MET A 198 3.27 -10.84 2.13
CA MET A 198 3.89 -10.44 3.39
C MET A 198 5.42 -10.63 3.36
N THR A 199 5.89 -11.74 2.80
CA THR A 199 7.34 -12.01 2.67
C THR A 199 8.01 -10.96 1.79
N ILE A 200 7.41 -10.62 0.64
CA ILE A 200 7.94 -9.59 -0.26
C ILE A 200 8.01 -8.23 0.44
N ILE A 201 6.93 -7.83 1.12
CA ILE A 201 6.88 -6.56 1.87
C ILE A 201 8.02 -6.51 2.90
N MET A 202 8.16 -7.55 3.72
CA MET A 202 9.18 -7.64 4.76
C MET A 202 10.59 -7.55 4.19
N VAL A 203 10.88 -8.30 3.12
CA VAL A 203 12.19 -8.29 2.46
C VAL A 203 12.50 -6.92 1.86
N CYS A 204 11.53 -6.29 1.17
CA CYS A 204 11.71 -4.96 0.59
C CYS A 204 12.07 -3.92 1.67
N TYR A 205 11.29 -3.87 2.76
CA TYR A 205 11.53 -2.90 3.84
C TYR A 205 12.78 -3.20 4.66
N PHE A 206 13.17 -4.47 4.79
CA PHE A 206 14.43 -4.84 5.42
C PHE A 206 15.63 -4.26 4.66
N PHE A 207 15.67 -4.42 3.33
CA PHE A 207 16.75 -3.85 2.51
C PHE A 207 16.72 -2.32 2.46
N ILE A 208 15.54 -1.71 2.38
CA ILE A 208 15.42 -0.24 2.45
C ILE A 208 15.98 0.26 3.79
N SER A 209 15.66 -0.40 4.90
CA SER A 209 16.16 -0.02 6.23
C SER A 209 17.67 -0.16 6.33
N LEU A 210 18.25 -1.25 5.83
CA LEU A 210 19.72 -1.43 5.78
C LEU A 210 20.40 -0.34 4.94
N PHE A 211 19.80 0.02 3.81
CA PHE A 211 20.31 1.09 2.95
C PHE A 211 20.35 2.43 3.69
N TYR A 212 19.25 2.81 4.36
CA TYR A 212 19.19 4.05 5.15
C TYR A 212 20.14 4.03 6.35
N TYR A 213 20.28 2.89 7.03
CA TYR A 213 21.23 2.74 8.14
C TYR A 213 22.67 3.00 7.68
N ASN A 214 23.10 2.37 6.58
CA ASN A 214 24.44 2.59 6.04
C ASN A 214 24.64 4.03 5.54
N TYR A 215 23.60 4.63 4.94
CA TYR A 215 23.63 6.01 4.50
C TYR A 215 23.85 6.98 5.68
N LEU A 216 23.10 6.81 6.78
CA LEU A 216 23.24 7.64 7.98
C LEU A 216 24.58 7.42 8.69
N LYS A 217 25.06 6.18 8.73
CA LYS A 217 26.37 5.87 9.33
C LYS A 217 27.49 6.62 8.61
N ASN A 218 27.53 6.56 7.28
CA ASN A 218 28.57 7.23 6.49
C ASN A 218 28.46 8.76 6.56
N TYR A 219 27.24 9.30 6.66
CA TYR A 219 27.02 10.75 6.80
C TYR A 219 27.65 11.30 8.09
N ASN A 220 27.52 10.57 9.20
CA ASN A 220 28.13 10.94 10.47
C ASN A 220 29.67 10.84 10.46
N GLU A 221 30.25 9.97 9.63
CA GLU A 221 31.71 9.84 9.49
C GLU A 221 32.30 11.01 8.68
N GLU A 222 31.61 11.48 7.63
CA GLU A 222 32.05 12.63 6.80
C GLU A 222 32.03 13.95 7.59
N GLU A 223 31.01 14.22 8.44
CA GLU A 223 30.99 15.43 9.30
C GLU A 223 32.11 15.43 10.36
N VAL A 224 32.44 14.27 10.92
CA VAL A 224 33.54 14.14 11.89
C VAL A 224 34.88 14.42 11.20
N GLU A 225 35.10 13.88 10.00
CA GLU A 225 36.35 14.11 9.25
C GLU A 225 36.49 15.55 8.72
N GLU A 226 35.39 16.21 8.36
CA GLU A 226 35.40 17.61 7.94
C GLU A 226 35.60 18.57 9.13
N SER A 227 35.03 18.25 10.30
CA SER A 227 35.25 19.01 11.54
C SER A 227 36.68 18.89 12.10
N GLU A 228 37.38 17.79 11.82
CA GLU A 228 38.75 17.55 12.26
C GLU A 228 39.79 18.20 11.32
N LYS A 229 39.40 18.50 10.06
CA LYS A 229 40.25 19.18 9.06
C LYS A 229 40.06 20.69 9.00
N LEU A 230 39.03 21.24 9.63
CA LEU A 230 38.83 22.69 9.68
C LEU A 230 39.81 23.33 10.69
N PRO A 231 40.60 24.35 10.30
CA PRO A 231 41.44 25.09 11.23
C PRO A 231 40.56 25.68 12.33
N LYS A 232 40.96 25.52 13.60
CA LYS A 232 40.26 26.06 14.79
C LYS A 232 39.83 27.51 14.54
N PHE A 233 38.55 27.67 14.26
CA PHE A 233 37.94 28.95 13.96
C PHE A 233 37.93 29.82 15.22
N ASN A 234 38.69 30.91 15.21
CA ASN A 234 38.84 31.80 16.34
C ASN A 234 37.69 32.82 16.32
N TRP A 235 36.72 32.66 17.22
CA TRP A 235 35.48 33.45 17.30
C TRP A 235 35.67 34.98 17.47
N ARG A 236 36.90 35.48 17.57
CA ARG A 236 37.19 36.91 17.71
C ARG A 236 37.14 37.70 16.41
N ASP A 237 37.09 37.05 15.25
CA ASP A 237 37.15 37.72 13.94
C ASP A 237 35.77 38.03 13.31
N LEU A 238 34.66 37.72 14.00
CA LEU A 238 33.29 37.85 13.44
C LEU A 238 32.46 39.00 14.01
N GLY A 239 33.12 40.07 14.45
CA GLY A 239 32.46 41.34 14.70
C GLY A 239 32.11 42.05 13.39
N GLY A 240 30.97 41.70 12.78
CA GLY A 240 30.30 42.63 11.84
C GLY A 240 29.83 42.10 10.48
N ILE A 241 29.37 40.85 10.35
CA ILE A 241 28.72 40.40 9.10
C ILE A 241 27.24 40.14 9.35
N GLN A 242 26.42 41.01 8.76
CA GLN A 242 24.97 40.97 8.73
C GLN A 242 24.52 39.82 7.80
N PHE A 243 23.75 38.86 8.32
CA PHE A 243 23.29 37.70 7.57
C PHE A 243 22.11 38.07 6.66
N ASP A 244 22.34 38.03 5.35
CA ASP A 244 21.31 38.13 4.31
C ASP A 244 20.82 36.71 3.97
N THR A 245 19.56 36.41 4.27
CA THR A 245 18.98 35.05 4.30
C THR A 245 18.41 34.58 2.95
N GLY A 246 18.68 35.30 1.86
CA GLY A 246 18.05 35.06 0.55
C GLY A 246 18.69 33.99 -0.35
N SER A 247 19.90 33.50 -0.06
CA SER A 247 20.67 32.68 -1.02
C SER A 247 20.61 31.16 -0.80
N ILE A 248 20.12 30.69 0.36
CA ILE A 248 20.20 29.27 0.75
C ILE A 248 19.25 28.37 -0.08
N GLN A 249 18.16 28.91 -0.64
CA GLN A 249 17.21 28.12 -1.44
C GLN A 249 17.72 27.74 -2.84
N LEU A 250 18.73 28.42 -3.38
CA LEU A 250 19.19 28.20 -4.76
C LEU A 250 20.37 27.22 -4.88
N GLU A 251 21.03 26.86 -3.77
CA GLU A 251 22.12 25.88 -3.77
C GLU A 251 21.65 24.43 -3.65
N LEU A 252 20.52 24.17 -2.97
CA LEU A 252 20.00 22.81 -2.81
C LEU A 252 19.56 22.19 -4.15
N ASP A 253 19.01 22.99 -5.07
CA ASP A 253 18.60 22.52 -6.41
C ASP A 253 19.79 22.22 -7.33
N LYS A 254 20.94 22.88 -7.14
CA LYS A 254 22.16 22.59 -7.92
C LYS A 254 22.83 21.28 -7.48
N ILE A 255 22.77 20.94 -6.20
CA ILE A 255 23.41 19.71 -5.67
C ILE A 255 22.69 18.45 -6.18
N ILE A 256 21.36 18.49 -6.34
CA ILE A 256 20.59 17.35 -6.89
C ILE A 256 20.90 17.15 -8.38
N ILE A 257 21.07 18.22 -9.15
CA ILE A 257 21.39 18.14 -10.59
C ILE A 257 22.82 17.64 -10.82
N PHE A 258 23.78 17.97 -9.94
CA PHE A 258 25.19 17.59 -10.13
C PHE A 258 25.49 16.12 -9.82
N ARG A 259 24.71 15.45 -8.94
CA ARG A 259 24.89 14.01 -8.63
C ARG A 259 24.32 13.08 -9.70
N GLY A 260 23.52 13.57 -10.64
CA GLY A 260 22.96 12.79 -11.74
C GLY A 260 23.88 12.54 -12.95
N LYS A 261 25.08 13.16 -13.01
CA LYS A 261 25.92 13.17 -14.23
C LYS A 261 27.32 12.55 -14.08
N LYS A 262 27.63 11.90 -12.96
CA LYS A 262 28.91 11.18 -12.79
C LYS A 262 28.71 9.75 -12.32
N ARG A 263 28.38 8.86 -13.26
CA ARG A 263 28.79 7.45 -13.22
C ARG A 263 28.81 6.86 -14.64
N GLY A 264 30.00 6.92 -15.23
CA GLY A 264 30.54 5.79 -16.01
C GLY A 264 30.17 5.70 -17.47
N GLU A 265 30.73 6.60 -18.28
CA GLU A 265 31.28 6.21 -19.59
C GLU A 265 32.38 5.17 -19.37
N GLY A 266 32.22 4.01 -20.00
CA GLY A 266 33.32 3.12 -20.34
C GLY A 266 33.90 3.59 -21.67
N LEU A 267 35.24 3.68 -21.70
CA LEU A 267 36.09 4.05 -22.83
C LEU A 267 35.66 3.45 -24.17
N GLY A 268 35.67 4.28 -25.22
CA GLY A 268 35.65 3.83 -26.60
C GLY A 268 35.77 4.99 -27.59
N GLU A 269 36.95 5.11 -28.19
CA GLU A 269 37.25 5.84 -29.43
C GLU A 269 37.33 7.38 -29.42
N LEU A 270 38.60 7.79 -29.39
CA LEU A 270 39.19 8.96 -30.01
C LEU A 270 38.72 9.13 -31.48
N VAL A 271 37.88 10.13 -31.75
CA VAL A 271 37.70 10.66 -33.11
C VAL A 271 38.00 12.15 -33.12
N ILE A 272 39.15 12.46 -33.69
CA ILE A 272 39.55 13.79 -34.16
C ILE A 272 38.66 14.13 -35.37
N LEU A 273 37.91 15.23 -35.32
CA LEU A 273 37.52 15.94 -36.54
C LEU A 273 37.15 17.41 -36.30
N GLN A 274 38.15 18.24 -36.60
CA GLN A 274 38.16 19.55 -37.24
C GLN A 274 36.98 20.52 -37.07
N LEU A 275 37.36 21.70 -36.56
CA LEU A 275 36.75 23.00 -36.83
C LEU A 275 36.33 23.17 -38.29
N THR A 276 35.10 23.62 -38.50
CA THR A 276 34.81 24.63 -39.52
C THR A 276 33.79 25.63 -39.00
N THR A 277 34.24 26.88 -38.96
CA THR A 277 33.49 28.12 -38.78
C THR A 277 32.63 28.40 -40.02
N GLN A 278 31.38 28.85 -39.82
CA GLN A 278 30.78 29.85 -40.72
C GLN A 278 29.76 30.73 -39.96
N PRO A 279 29.78 32.06 -40.20
CA PRO A 279 28.81 33.00 -39.66
C PRO A 279 27.53 33.07 -40.51
N ARG A 280 26.38 33.27 -39.86
CA ARG A 280 25.13 33.62 -40.53
C ARG A 280 25.08 35.12 -40.79
N GLN A 281 24.75 35.48 -42.03
CA GLN A 281 24.08 36.72 -42.40
C GLN A 281 22.60 36.63 -42.04
#